data_AF-A0A920YHC3-F1
#
_entry.id   AF-A0A920YHC3-F1
#
_cell.length_a   1.000
_cell.length_b   1.000
_cell.length_c   1.000
_cell.angle_alpha   90.00
_cell.angle_beta   90.00
_cell.angle_gamma   90.00
#
_symmetry.space_group_name_H-M   'P 1'
#
loop_
_entity.id
_entity.type
_entity.pdbx_description
1 polymer ?
#
loop_
_entity_poly.entity_id
_entity_poly.type
_entity_poly.pdbx_seq_one_letter_code
_entity_poly.pdbx_strand_id
1 'polypeptide(L)' 'ELGLIRDISVDGGQVEVRMVLTTPDCPLVEYLVDQIRRKVKSVNGIETVEVTLLDEPWYNSENINGKGSNG' A
#
# COMPACT_ATOMS: atom_id res chain seq x y z
N GLU A 1 6.19 4.07 -11.14
CA GLU A 1 5.28 3.06 -10.55
C GLU A 1 4.30 3.79 -9.64
N LEU A 2 3.03 3.37 -9.61
CA LEU A 2 1.99 4.05 -8.83
C LEU A 2 2.29 3.82 -7.34
N GLY A 3 2.67 4.88 -6.62
CA GLY A 3 3.05 4.87 -5.19
C GLY A 3 1.86 4.62 -4.25
N LEU A 4 1.21 3.47 -4.42
CA LEU A 4 0.03 3.04 -3.66
C LEU A 4 0.43 2.54 -2.27
N ILE A 5 1.58 1.89 -2.13
CA ILE A 5 2.08 1.42 -0.83
C ILE A 5 2.91 2.53 -0.20
N ARG A 6 2.55 2.92 1.02
CA ARG A 6 3.23 3.97 1.78
C ARG A 6 4.23 3.42 2.77
N ASP A 7 3.87 2.32 3.42
CA ASP A 7 4.71 1.69 4.41
C ASP A 7 4.42 0.19 4.50
N ILE A 8 5.45 -0.58 4.84
CA ILE A 8 5.34 -1.99 5.20
C ILE A 8 6.16 -2.21 6.46
N SER A 9 5.50 -2.62 7.53
CA SER A 9 6.15 -3.00 8.79
C SER A 9 6.07 -4.51 8.97
N VAL A 10 7.16 -5.10 9.48
CA VAL A 10 7.25 -6.53 9.79
C VAL A 10 7.74 -6.67 11.22
N ASP A 11 6.94 -7.31 12.07
CA ASP A 11 7.29 -7.66 13.44
C ASP A 11 7.06 -9.17 13.66
N GLY A 12 8.15 -9.93 13.61
CA GLY A 12 8.09 -11.39 13.64
C GLY A 12 7.25 -11.95 12.49
N GLY A 13 6.15 -12.63 12.83
CA GLY A 13 5.19 -13.18 11.87
C GLY A 13 4.05 -12.23 11.50
N GLN A 14 4.05 -10.99 11.98
CA GLN A 14 2.99 -10.02 11.72
C GLN A 14 3.45 -9.01 10.68
N VAL A 15 2.61 -8.76 9.67
CA VAL A 15 2.87 -7.75 8.66
C VAL A 15 1.74 -6.73 8.59
N GLU A 16 2.11 -5.47 8.69
CA GLU A 16 1.21 -4.33 8.47
C GLU A 16 1.57 -3.69 7.13
N VAL A 17 0.60 -3.57 6.24
CA VAL A 17 0.73 -2.85 4.97
C VAL A 17 -0.14 -1.61 5.00
N ARG A 18 0.46 -0.43 4.87
CA ARG A 18 -0.27 0.83 4.75
C ARG A 18 -0.29 1.31 3.31
N MET A 19 -1.47 1.59 2.79
CA MET A 19 -1.63 1.98 1.39
C MET A 19 -2.62 3.14 1.21
N VAL A 20 -2.45 3.87 0.11
CA VAL A 20 -3.33 4.96 -0.34
C VAL A 20 -4.06 4.56 -1.59
N LEU A 21 -5.27 5.09 -1.76
CA LEU A 21 -6.04 4.92 -2.98
C LEU A 21 -5.87 6.12 -3.88
N THR A 22 -5.68 5.87 -5.17
CA THR A 22 -5.71 6.93 -6.19
C THR A 22 -7.11 7.50 -6.40
N THR A 23 -8.15 6.76 -5.98
CA THR A 23 -9.56 7.11 -6.18
C THR A 23 -10.36 6.78 -4.91
N PRO A 24 -11.12 7.75 -4.33
CA PRO A 24 -11.78 7.60 -3.04
C PRO A 24 -12.90 6.54 -3.02
N ASP A 25 -13.58 6.33 -4.15
CA ASP A 25 -14.74 5.42 -4.25
C ASP A 25 -14.49 4.23 -5.19
N CYS A 26 -13.28 3.66 -5.17
CA CYS A 26 -13.00 2.52 -6.04
C CYS A 26 -13.71 1.25 -5.49
N PRO A 27 -14.64 0.63 -6.24
CA PRO A 27 -15.30 -0.60 -5.79
C PRO A 27 -14.33 -1.80 -5.73
N LEU A 28 -13.12 -1.65 -6.28
CA LEU A 28 -12.10 -2.68 -6.31
C LEU A 28 -11.24 -2.71 -5.03
N VAL A 29 -11.47 -1.79 -4.09
CA VAL A 29 -10.65 -1.66 -2.87
C VAL A 29 -10.59 -2.96 -2.08
N GLU A 30 -11.73 -3.59 -1.83
CA GLU A 30 -11.79 -4.85 -1.10
C GLU A 30 -11.02 -5.96 -1.81
N TYR A 31 -11.10 -6.00 -3.15
CA TYR A 31 -10.36 -6.96 -3.97
C TYR A 31 -8.85 -6.72 -3.86
N LEU A 32 -8.39 -5.47 -3.97
CA LEU A 32 -6.97 -5.13 -3.85
C LEU A 32 -6.43 -5.47 -2.47
N VAL A 33 -7.16 -5.13 -1.41
CA VAL A 33 -6.82 -5.46 -0.02
C VAL A 33 -6.69 -6.97 0.15
N ASP A 34 -7.65 -7.75 -0.36
CA ASP A 34 -7.62 -9.20 -0.28
C ASP A 34 -6.46 -9.82 -1.08
N GLN A 35 -6.18 -9.30 -2.27
CA GLN A 35 -5.03 -9.75 -3.08
C GLN A 35 -3.70 -9.49 -2.36
N ILE A 36 -3.50 -8.29 -1.81
CA ILE A 36 -2.30 -7.94 -1.03
C ILE A 36 -2.19 -8.88 0.16
N ARG A 37 -3.27 -9.04 0.93
CA ARG A 37 -3.30 -9.90 2.12
C ARG A 37 -2.91 -11.34 1.80
N ARG A 38 -3.53 -11.94 0.77
CA ARG A 38 -3.22 -13.32 0.34
C ARG A 38 -1.78 -13.46 -0.12
N LYS A 39 -1.29 -12.49 -0.89
CA LYS A 39 0.07 -12.52 -1.42
C LYS A 39 1.10 -12.44 -0.30
N VAL A 40 0.94 -11.50 0.62
CA VAL A 40 1.82 -11.37 1.80
C VAL A 40 1.73 -12.63 2.66
N LYS A 41 0.53 -13.13 2.95
CA LYS A 41 0.34 -14.34 3.77
C LYS A 41 0.93 -15.62 3.16
N SER A 42 1.21 -15.65 1.85
CA SER A 42 1.90 -16.77 1.21
C SER A 42 3.41 -16.83 1.50
N VAL A 43 3.97 -15.79 2.12
CA VAL A 43 5.38 -15.77 2.52
C VAL A 43 5.56 -16.61 3.79
N ASN A 44 6.56 -17.50 3.77
CA ASN A 44 6.84 -18.38 4.90
C ASN A 44 7.23 -17.56 6.15
N GLY A 45 6.68 -17.95 7.30
CA GLY A 45 6.90 -17.25 8.57
C GLY A 45 5.90 -16.13 8.86
N ILE A 46 4.99 -15.79 7.94
CA ILE A 46 3.90 -14.85 8.19
C ILE A 46 2.69 -15.57 8.79
N GLU A 47 2.27 -15.11 9.96
CA GLU A 47 1.12 -15.59 10.70
C GLU A 47 -0.11 -14.70 10.46
N THR A 48 0.09 -13.38 10.52
CA THR A 48 -0.96 -12.37 10.39
C THR A 48 -0.57 -11.28 9.41
N VAL A 49 -1.58 -10.79 8.68
CA VAL A 49 -1.44 -9.68 7.74
C VAL A 49 -2.61 -8.73 7.95
N GLU A 50 -2.27 -7.49 8.21
CA GLU A 50 -3.17 -6.35 8.31
C GLU A 50 -2.89 -5.38 7.16
N VAL A 51 -3.95 -4.90 6.51
CA VAL A 51 -3.84 -3.94 5.41
C VAL A 51 -4.70 -2.75 5.77
N THR A 52 -4.07 -1.58 5.90
CA THR A 52 -4.69 -0.35 6.34
C THR A 52 -4.73 0.65 5.19
N LEU A 53 -5.93 1.15 4.90
CA LEU A 53 -6.12 2.26 3.96
C LEU A 53 -5.89 3.57 4.71
N LEU A 54 -4.93 4.35 4.24
CA LEU A 54 -4.67 5.69 4.75
C LEU A 54 -5.62 6.67 4.05
N ASP A 55 -6.32 7.48 4.85
CA ASP A 55 -7.16 8.58 4.38
C ASP A 55 -6.29 9.81 4.08
N GLU A 56 -5.38 9.66 3.12
CA GLU A 56 -4.50 10.74 2.66
C GLU A 56 -4.53 10.84 1.13
N PRO A 57 -4.35 12.05 0.56
CA PRO A 57 -4.31 12.22 -0.88
C PRO A 57 -3.13 11.46 -1.48
N TRP A 58 -3.38 10.70 -2.56
CA TRP A 58 -2.32 10.00 -3.29
C TRP A 58 -1.21 10.95 -3.80
N TYR A 59 -1.54 12.22 -4.01
CA TYR A 59 -0.61 13.28 -4.37
C TYR A 59 -0.08 13.99 -3.12
N ASN A 60 0.86 13.37 -2.41
CA ASN A 60 1.75 14.09 -1.51
C ASN A 60 3.00 14.51 -2.28
N SER A 61 3.44 15.76 -2.09
CA SER A 61 4.64 16.36 -2.68
C SER A 61 5.97 15.68 -2.30
N GLU A 62 5.92 14.56 -1.57
CA GLU A 62 7.09 13.72 -1.28
C GLU A 62 7.31 12.65 -2.37
N ASN A 63 6.28 12.31 -3.15
CA ASN A 63 6.37 11.32 -4.25
C ASN A 63 6.97 11.89 -5.55
N ILE A 64 7.35 13.18 -5.59
CA ILE A 64 7.95 13.84 -6.76
C ILE A 64 9.49 13.73 -6.84
N ASN A 65 10.14 12.87 -6.03
CA ASN A 65 11.58 12.62 -6.13
C ASN A 65 11.96 11.68 -7.29
N GLY A 66 11.44 11.96 -8.48
CA GLY A 66 11.77 11.30 -9.73
C GLY A 66 11.69 12.26 -10.91
N LYS A 67 12.66 13.16 -11.01
CA LYS A 67 13.02 14.00 -12.19
C LYS A 67 11.87 14.44 -13.12
N GLY A 68 11.56 15.72 -13.06
CA GLY A 68 10.99 16.49 -14.16
C GLY A 68 11.51 17.92 -14.16
N SER A 69 12.79 18.14 -14.49
CA SER A 69 13.18 19.41 -15.10
C SER A 69 12.65 19.41 -16.53
N ASN A 70 11.71 20.32 -16.83
CA ASN A 70 11.75 21.21 -18.01
C ASN A 70 10.43 21.96 -18.19
N GLY A 71 10.53 23.29 -18.30
CA GLY A 71 9.49 24.18 -18.80
C GLY A 71 9.21 25.34 -17.88
#